data_AF-A0A497RUB6-F1
#
_entry.id   AF-A0A497RUB6-F1
#
_cell.length_a   1.000
_cell.length_b   1.000
_cell.length_c   1.000
_cell.angle_alpha   90.00
_cell.angle_beta   90.00
_cell.angle_gamma   90.00
#
_symmetry.space_group_name_H-M   'P 1'
#
loop_
_entity.id
_entity.type
_entity.pdbx_description
1 polymer ?
#
loop_
_entity_poly.entity_id
_entity_poly.type
_entity_poly.pdbx_seq_one_letter_code
_entity_poly.pdbx_strand_id
1 'polypeptide(L)'
;MNYMAEVRIELKKGVIDAEGETVKKSLRLLGYPVNKVRSAKVYVIDIEAESLEKAREIIEDSCKRLLANPVIQNYSVEIKEKN
;
A
#
# COMPACT_ATOMS: atom_id res chain seq x y z
N MET A 1 0.38 -18.33 15.87
CA MET A 1 -0.79 -18.18 14.97
C MET A 1 -0.30 -17.60 13.65
N ASN A 2 -0.99 -17.85 12.54
CA ASN A 2 -0.59 -17.34 11.23
C ASN A 2 -1.54 -16.21 10.81
N TYR A 3 -0.98 -15.13 10.29
CA TYR A 3 -1.72 -13.94 9.88
C TYR A 3 -1.36 -13.55 8.45
N MET A 4 -2.30 -12.91 7.77
CA MET A 4 -2.08 -12.22 6.51
C MET A 4 -2.19 -10.72 6.75
N ALA A 5 -1.14 -9.98 6.40
CA ALA A 5 -1.14 -8.53 6.39
C ALA A 5 -1.16 -7.99 4.96
N GLU A 6 -2.03 -7.02 4.70
CA GLU A 6 -2.02 -6.22 3.49
C GLU A 6 -1.52 -4.81 3.84
N VAL A 7 -0.36 -4.45 3.29
CA VAL A 7 0.25 -3.12 3.46
C VAL A 7 0.11 -2.37 2.15
N ARG A 8 -0.76 -1.36 2.14
CA ARG A 8 -0.95 -0.47 1.00
C ARG A 8 -0.10 0.79 1.18
N ILE A 9 0.63 1.17 0.14
CA ILE A 9 1.54 2.33 0.12
C ILE A 9 1.15 3.26 -1.02
N GLU A 10 0.94 4.52 -0.68
CA GLU A 10 0.52 5.56 -1.63
C GLU A 10 1.38 6.81 -1.47
N LEU A 11 1.55 7.57 -2.56
CA LEU A 11 2.20 8.87 -2.50
C LEU A 11 1.38 9.86 -1.66
N LYS A 12 2.06 10.69 -0.85
CA LYS A 12 1.44 11.77 -0.08
C LYS A 12 0.78 12.79 -1.01
N LYS A 13 -0.23 13.49 -0.50
CA LYS A 13 -0.87 14.60 -1.20
C LYS A 13 0.18 15.66 -1.57
N GLY A 14 0.19 16.07 -2.83
CA GLY A 14 1.14 17.06 -3.35
C GLY A 14 2.41 16.46 -3.96
N VAL A 15 2.67 15.17 -3.76
CA VAL A 15 3.74 14.46 -4.49
C VAL A 15 3.22 14.05 -5.87
N ILE A 16 4.04 14.27 -6.90
CA ILE A 16 3.67 13.96 -8.29
C ILE A 16 3.72 12.45 -8.51
N ASP A 17 2.60 11.90 -8.97
CA ASP A 17 2.45 10.52 -9.42
C ASP A 17 2.56 10.45 -10.95
N ALA A 18 3.78 10.34 -11.46
CA ALA A 18 4.04 10.31 -12.90
C ALA A 18 3.42 9.08 -13.59
N GLU A 19 3.37 7.94 -12.87
CA GLU A 19 2.79 6.69 -13.36
C GLU A 19 1.27 6.81 -13.50
N GLY A 20 0.59 7.26 -12.43
CA GLY A 20 -0.86 7.47 -12.45
C GLY A 20 -1.28 8.44 -13.55
N GLU A 21 -0.53 9.53 -13.75
CA GLU A 21 -0.80 10.48 -14.84
C GLU A 21 -0.65 9.86 -16.23
N THR A 22 0.37 9.01 -16.43
CA THR A 22 0.59 8.30 -17.71
C THR A 22 -0.53 7.30 -18.01
N VAL A 23 -0.94 6.53 -16.99
CA VAL A 23 -2.06 5.58 -17.11
C VAL A 23 -3.37 6.32 -17.39
N LYS A 24 -3.64 7.43 -16.68
CA LYS A 24 -4.83 8.27 -16.93
C LYS A 24 -4.91 8.75 -18.38
N LYS A 25 -3.79 9.25 -18.94
CA LYS A 25 -3.73 9.68 -20.33
C LYS A 25 -4.05 8.53 -21.28
N SER A 26 -3.45 7.36 -21.05
CA SER A 26 -3.67 6.16 -21.86
C SER A 26 -5.13 5.71 -21.84
N LEU A 27 -5.76 5.67 -20.65
CA LEU A 27 -7.18 5.32 -20.51
C LEU A 27 -8.10 6.30 -21.24
N ARG A 28 -7.80 7.59 -21.21
CA ARG A 28 -8.58 8.60 -21.95
C ARG A 28 -8.43 8.46 -23.46
N LEU A 29 -7.23 8.14 -23.96
CA LEU A 29 -7.01 7.87 -25.39
C LEU A 29 -7.81 6.65 -25.88
N LEU A 30 -8.04 5.67 -25.01
CA LEU A 30 -8.89 4.52 -25.28
C LEU A 30 -10.41 4.81 -25.15
N GLY A 31 -10.80 6.06 -24.88
CA GLY A 31 -12.19 6.48 -24.78
C GLY A 31 -12.83 6.29 -23.39
N TYR A 32 -12.07 5.89 -22.37
CA TYR A 32 -12.62 5.76 -21.02
C TYR A 32 -12.73 7.13 -20.30
N PRO A 33 -13.89 7.48 -19.71
CA PRO A 33 -14.12 8.77 -19.06
C PRO A 33 -13.51 8.84 -17.65
N VAL A 34 -12.20 8.59 -17.53
CA VAL A 34 -11.49 8.55 -16.24
C VAL A 34 -11.06 9.95 -15.81
N ASN A 35 -11.40 10.33 -14.58
CA ASN A 35 -11.07 11.64 -14.01
C ASN A 35 -9.71 11.67 -13.30
N LYS A 36 -9.34 10.58 -12.63
CA LYS A 36 -8.11 10.48 -11.85
C LYS A 36 -7.66 9.04 -11.76
N VAL A 37 -6.35 8.83 -11.83
CA VAL A 37 -5.68 7.56 -11.52
C VAL A 37 -4.62 7.86 -10.46
N ARG A 38 -4.43 6.93 -9.53
CA ARG A 38 -3.34 6.95 -8.55
C ARG A 38 -2.65 5.60 -8.57
N SER A 39 -1.32 5.61 -8.67
CA SER A 39 -0.49 4.44 -8.43
C SER A 39 -0.39 4.18 -6.93
N ALA A 40 -0.40 2.91 -6.57
CA ALA A 40 -0.23 2.43 -5.20
C ALA A 40 0.48 1.09 -5.24
N LYS A 41 1.30 0.81 -4.23
CA LYS A 41 1.93 -0.49 -4.05
C LYS A 41 1.21 -1.23 -2.93
N VAL A 42 0.96 -2.51 -3.12
CA VAL A 42 0.41 -3.39 -2.09
C VAL A 42 1.40 -4.52 -1.83
N TYR A 43 1.79 -4.69 -0.57
CA TYR A 43 2.48 -5.89 -0.11
C TYR A 43 1.47 -6.79 0.61
N VAL A 44 1.40 -8.06 0.20
CA VAL A 44 0.65 -9.10 0.91
C VAL A 44 1.69 -9.97 1.61
N ILE A 45 1.62 -10.02 2.93
CA ILE A 45 2.66 -10.60 3.77
C ILE A 45 2.01 -11.65 4.67
N ASP A 46 2.53 -12.87 4.61
CA ASP A 46 2.21 -13.91 5.58
C ASP A 46 3.19 -13.81 6.75
N ILE A 47 2.67 -13.84 7.97
CA ILE A 47 3.47 -13.66 9.19
C ILE A 47 2.98 -14.55 10.33
N GLU A 48 3.91 -15.25 10.95
CA GLU A 48 3.67 -15.95 12.21
C GLU A 48 3.88 -15.01 13.39
N ALA A 49 2.92 -14.99 14.31
CA ALA A 49 3.01 -14.21 15.53
C ALA A 49 2.24 -14.88 16.68
N GLU A 50 2.55 -14.47 17.91
CA GLU A 50 1.90 -14.95 19.12
C GLU A 50 0.47 -14.40 19.29
N SER A 51 0.19 -13.22 18.73
CA SER A 51 -1.13 -12.59 18.71
C SER A 51 -1.29 -11.63 17.53
N LEU A 52 -2.52 -11.15 17.31
CA LEU A 52 -2.83 -10.14 16.30
C LEU A 52 -2.10 -8.82 16.58
N GLU A 53 -2.00 -8.42 17.85
CA GLU A 53 -1.28 -7.23 18.29
C GLU A 53 0.20 -7.36 17.95
N LYS A 54 0.80 -8.53 18.19
CA LYS A 54 2.21 -8.77 17.87
C LYS A 54 2.46 -8.77 16.36
N ALA A 55 1.58 -9.37 15.57
CA ALA A 55 1.63 -9.28 14.11
C ALA A 55 1.58 -7.81 13.64
N ARG A 56 0.68 -7.01 14.23
CA ARG A 56 0.55 -5.58 13.92
C ARG A 56 1.82 -4.79 14.27
N GLU A 57 2.42 -5.02 15.43
CA GLU A 57 3.68 -4.36 15.81
C GLU A 57 4.81 -4.65 14.80
N ILE A 58 4.95 -5.91 14.38
CA ILE A 58 6.02 -6.31 13.44
C ILE A 58 5.80 -5.67 12.06
N ILE A 59 4.56 -5.66 11.55
CA ILE A 59 4.24 -5.06 10.26
C ILE A 59 4.42 -3.54 10.30
N GLU A 60 4.00 -2.88 11.37
CA GLU A 60 4.20 -1.44 11.57
C GLU A 60 5.69 -1.06 11.63
N ASP A 61 6.52 -1.82 12.35
CA ASP A 61 7.99 -1.63 12.36
C ASP A 61 8.58 -1.80 10.95
N SER A 62 8.14 -2.83 10.23
CA SER A 62 8.57 -3.11 8.86
C SER A 62 8.22 -1.95 7.91
N CYS A 63 7.03 -1.35 8.06
CA CYS A 63 6.60 -0.19 7.28
C CYS A 63 7.52 1.01 7.50
N LYS A 64 7.85 1.31 8.75
CA LYS A 64 8.70 2.45 9.13
C LYS A 64 10.15 2.29 8.70
N ARG A 65 10.67 1.06 8.76
CA ARG A 65 12.08 0.77 8.49
C ARG A 65 12.41 0.54 7.03
N LEU A 66 11.47 -0.01 6.26
CA LEU A 66 11.76 -0.47 4.90
C LEU A 66 10.64 -0.20 3.89
N LEU A 67 9.40 -0.57 4.21
CA LEU A 67 8.40 -0.70 3.14
C LEU A 67 7.96 0.65 2.58
N ALA A 68 7.86 1.68 3.43
CA ALA A 68 7.41 3.02 3.06
C ALA A 68 8.51 4.07 3.25
N ASN A 69 8.64 4.99 2.29
CA ASN A 69 9.45 6.19 2.47
C ASN A 69 8.61 7.26 3.20
N PRO A 70 8.91 7.60 4.47
CA PRO A 70 8.07 8.48 5.28
C PRO A 70 8.05 9.93 4.79
N VAL A 71 8.98 10.34 3.92
CA VAL A 71 9.00 11.71 3.38
C VAL A 71 7.91 11.88 2.34
N ILE A 72 7.75 10.90 1.44
CA ILE A 72 6.92 11.03 0.23
C ILE A 72 5.73 10.07 0.16
N GLN A 73 5.65 9.07 1.05
CA GLN A 73 4.59 8.05 1.05
C GLN A 73 3.84 8.00 2.37
N ASN A 74 2.56 7.62 2.27
CA ASN A 74 1.73 7.14 3.37
C ASN A 74 1.52 5.64 3.21
N TYR A 75 1.20 4.95 4.29
CA TYR A 75 0.80 3.55 4.24
C TYR A 75 -0.44 3.28 5.11
N SER A 76 -1.16 2.20 4.80
CA SER A 76 -2.22 1.63 5.62
C SER A 76 -2.02 0.13 5.75
N VAL A 77 -2.37 -0.41 6.91
CA VAL A 77 -2.15 -1.82 7.25
C VAL A 77 -3.48 -2.47 7.65
N GLU A 78 -3.82 -3.55 6.96
CA GLU A 78 -4.90 -4.46 7.33
C GLU A 78 -4.31 -5.81 7.69
N ILE A 79 -4.76 -6.44 8.79
CA ILE A 79 -4.25 -7.74 9.24
C ILE A 79 -5.42 -8.61 9.64
N LYS A 80 -5.41 -9.86 9.18
CA LYS A 80 -6.38 -10.89 9.53
C LYS A 80 -5.69 -12.21 9.87
N GLU A 81 -6.31 -12.98 10.76
CA GLU A 81 -5.87 -14.35 11.02
C GLU A 81 -6.13 -15.23 9.78
N LYS A 82 -5.19 -16.12 9.49
CA LYS A 82 -5.39 -17.17 8.49
C LYS A 82 -5.99 -18.38 9.19
N ASN A 83 -7.22 -18.72 8.80
CA ASN A 83 -7.85 -20.00 9.14
C ASN A 83 -7.06 -21.18 8.57
#